data_AF-A0A8T4PDX3-F1
#
_entry.id   AF-A0A8T4PDX3-F1
#
_cell.length_a   1.000
_cell.length_b   1.000
_cell.length_c   1.000
_cell.angle_alpha   90.00
_cell.angle_beta   90.00
_cell.angle_gamma   90.00
#
_symmetry.space_group_name_H-M   'P 1'
#
loop_
_entity.id
_entity.type
_entity.pdbx_description
1 polymer ?
#
loop_
_entity_poly.entity_id
_entity_poly.type
_entity_poly.pdbx_seq_one_letter_code
_entity_poly.pdbx_strand_id
1 'polypeptide(L)'
;MPAEIDIKKYGFEGIEISEEFRQSRKSTGFPKPARRYRLHYEGYNISIEEPYFWVLHYLRYFGGFPRVDKITDVFAAAENSAFFGQSQQKLGAQQDKVSQFLATIGKMVRELFQLVREMRILDERLSYYADSFTSSPSAESAEITLKGIWVDLVEQGAKNPASVYGMAREVQFTTLPDLFFATHPKKQEDVDIVVEKDTGQFNRKVREVLKRKLRSFLAWKEHTYEELKNRRKFTLKYLRQHFEIIRMYMTWVKPYLKNIQRMQLDQSKTDTADLIVAFESSMTEVEILAVKPSAGGMNQCILVHYLFRTRPEMSYSQEYQRGPLHLGRVEIDLRAYAWTEKEIENYKRMREQEDFQLLGVIDGSVKAALEALGDELMRYLKEAGEEFEVKELPKAPARRAGPFLSVFEGFAELFSSFKMKKVPMPKKVTKTDIMRSAIARSSAEQAVKKTMWTVYDHFKKQH
;
A
#
# COMPACT_ATOMS: atom_id res chain seq x y z
N MET A 1 -21.52 -16.49 12.32
CA MET A 1 -20.55 -17.54 12.72
C MET A 1 -19.20 -17.09 12.21
N PRO A 2 -18.20 -16.79 13.06
CA PRO A 2 -16.88 -16.43 12.58
C PRO A 2 -16.33 -17.62 11.78
N ALA A 3 -15.76 -17.35 10.61
CA ALA A 3 -15.18 -18.36 9.73
C ALA A 3 -14.25 -19.27 10.55
N GLU A 4 -14.36 -20.58 10.39
CA GLU A 4 -13.42 -21.53 11.02
C GLU A 4 -12.01 -21.12 10.62
N ILE A 5 -11.30 -20.49 11.57
CA ILE A 5 -9.98 -19.96 11.33
C ILE A 5 -9.09 -21.14 10.98
N ASP A 6 -8.46 -21.10 9.81
CA ASP A 6 -7.43 -22.05 9.41
C ASP A 6 -6.16 -21.83 10.26
N ILE A 7 -6.26 -22.13 11.55
CA ILE A 7 -5.21 -22.02 12.57
C ILE A 7 -3.97 -22.84 12.15
N LYS A 8 -4.17 -23.88 11.35
CA LYS A 8 -3.12 -24.68 10.69
C LYS A 8 -2.28 -23.86 9.70
N LYS A 9 -2.85 -22.89 9.00
CA LYS A 9 -2.14 -22.03 8.03
C LYS A 9 -1.08 -21.15 8.71
N TYR A 10 -1.27 -20.84 9.98
CA TYR A 10 -0.34 -20.02 10.78
C TYR A 10 0.60 -20.86 11.66
N GLY A 11 0.58 -22.18 11.53
CA GLY A 11 1.52 -23.10 12.18
C GLY A 11 1.11 -23.61 13.55
N PHE A 12 -0.17 -23.51 13.93
CA PHE A 12 -0.67 -24.01 15.20
C PHE A 12 -1.31 -25.40 15.05
N GLU A 13 -1.03 -26.29 16.00
CA GLU A 13 -1.33 -27.74 15.91
C GLU A 13 -2.81 -28.09 16.18
N GLY A 14 -3.62 -27.18 16.71
CA GLY A 14 -5.05 -27.43 16.94
C GLY A 14 -5.82 -26.25 17.55
N ILE A 15 -7.15 -26.30 17.40
CA ILE A 15 -8.09 -25.31 17.92
C ILE A 15 -8.53 -25.71 19.34
N GLU A 16 -8.69 -24.73 20.22
CA GLU A 16 -9.24 -24.94 21.55
C GLU A 16 -10.73 -25.32 21.46
N ILE A 17 -11.06 -26.46 22.05
CA ILE A 17 -12.44 -26.90 22.27
C ILE A 17 -12.71 -26.79 23.76
N SER A 18 -13.69 -25.96 24.15
CA SER A 18 -13.99 -25.70 25.55
C SER A 18 -15.48 -25.79 25.85
N GLU A 19 -15.82 -26.10 27.09
CA GLU A 19 -17.20 -26.07 27.57
C GLU A 19 -17.61 -24.61 27.82
N GLU A 20 -18.40 -24.04 26.90
CA GLU A 20 -18.91 -22.66 27.02
C GLU A 20 -20.25 -22.61 27.76
N PHE A 21 -21.05 -23.67 27.61
CA PHE A 21 -22.31 -23.89 28.30
C PHE A 21 -22.25 -25.25 28.97
N ARG A 22 -23.01 -25.43 30.05
CA ARG A 22 -23.10 -26.71 30.76
C ARG A 22 -23.36 -27.84 29.76
N GLN A 23 -22.43 -28.81 29.70
CA GLN A 23 -22.43 -29.99 28.82
C GLN A 23 -22.31 -29.72 27.30
N SER A 24 -22.02 -28.48 26.87
CA SER A 24 -21.82 -28.13 25.45
C SER A 24 -20.39 -27.65 25.21
N ARG A 25 -19.64 -28.42 24.41
CA ARG A 25 -18.28 -28.07 23.99
C ARG A 25 -18.32 -27.37 22.63
N LYS A 26 -17.82 -26.14 22.57
CA LYS A 26 -17.69 -25.35 21.35
C LYS A 26 -16.23 -25.02 21.05
N SER A 27 -15.94 -24.82 19.77
CA SER A 27 -14.65 -24.30 19.30
C SER A 27 -14.57 -22.82 19.63
N THR A 28 -13.52 -22.40 20.34
CA THR A 28 -13.36 -21.00 20.79
C THR A 28 -12.66 -20.12 19.76
N GLY A 29 -12.14 -20.71 18.67
CA GLY A 29 -11.34 -19.98 17.67
C GLY A 29 -9.92 -19.60 18.13
N PHE A 30 -9.48 -20.02 19.33
CA PHE A 30 -8.12 -19.82 19.80
C PHE A 30 -7.24 -21.06 19.59
N PRO A 31 -5.90 -20.92 19.51
CA PRO A 31 -4.99 -22.05 19.57
C PRO A 31 -5.18 -22.84 20.87
N LYS A 32 -4.92 -24.15 20.86
CA LYS A 32 -5.03 -24.99 22.06
C LYS A 32 -4.12 -24.49 23.20
N PRO A 33 -4.67 -24.03 24.35
CA PRO A 33 -3.87 -23.53 25.47
C PRO A 33 -3.35 -24.66 26.34
N ALA A 34 -2.25 -24.41 27.05
CA ALA A 34 -1.72 -25.34 28.03
C ALA A 34 -2.62 -25.44 29.27
N ARG A 35 -3.30 -24.34 29.61
CA ARG A 35 -4.36 -24.24 30.63
C ARG A 35 -5.21 -23.01 30.35
N ARG A 36 -6.49 -23.06 30.71
CA ARG A 36 -7.42 -21.93 30.68
C ARG A 36 -8.10 -21.75 32.04
N TYR A 37 -8.32 -20.50 32.41
CA TYR A 37 -9.24 -20.11 33.49
C TYR A 37 -10.25 -19.10 32.95
N ARG A 38 -11.51 -19.22 33.38
CA ARG A 38 -12.58 -18.30 33.05
C ARG A 38 -13.13 -17.69 34.34
N LEU A 39 -13.34 -16.38 34.34
CA LEU A 39 -13.91 -15.61 35.43
C LEU A 39 -15.13 -14.86 34.89
N HIS A 40 -16.20 -14.87 35.67
CA HIS A 40 -17.36 -14.01 35.46
C HIS A 40 -17.42 -13.07 36.65
N TYR A 41 -17.24 -11.78 36.39
CA TYR A 41 -17.33 -10.73 37.39
C TYR A 41 -18.48 -9.80 37.02
N GLU A 42 -19.46 -9.70 37.91
CA GLU A 42 -20.66 -8.88 37.74
C GLU A 42 -20.92 -8.14 39.03
N GLY A 43 -21.28 -6.87 38.93
CA GLY A 43 -21.45 -5.99 40.07
C GLY A 43 -22.00 -4.65 39.64
N TYR A 44 -22.57 -3.95 40.63
CA TYR A 44 -23.20 -2.65 40.41
C TYR A 44 -22.12 -1.59 40.17
N ASN A 45 -22.15 -0.94 39.00
CA ASN A 45 -21.23 0.15 38.61
C ASN A 45 -19.76 -0.25 38.36
N ILE A 46 -19.49 -1.46 37.86
CA ILE A 46 -18.13 -1.86 37.43
C ILE A 46 -17.79 -1.22 36.08
N SER A 47 -16.65 -0.52 36.03
CA SER A 47 -15.99 -0.13 34.78
C SER A 47 -15.05 -1.25 34.31
N ILE A 48 -14.96 -1.49 33.00
CA ILE A 48 -13.97 -2.43 32.42
C ILE A 48 -12.52 -2.05 32.80
N GLU A 49 -12.27 -0.77 33.05
CA GLU A 49 -10.94 -0.25 33.34
C GLU A 49 -10.35 -0.87 34.59
N GLU A 50 -11.14 -1.07 35.64
CA GLU A 50 -10.68 -1.62 36.91
C GLU A 50 -10.10 -3.04 36.74
N PRO A 51 -10.84 -4.06 36.25
CA PRO A 51 -10.29 -5.40 36.04
C PRO A 51 -9.22 -5.43 34.93
N TYR A 52 -9.30 -4.55 33.93
CA TYR A 52 -8.28 -4.44 32.87
C TYR A 52 -6.94 -3.96 33.43
N PHE A 53 -6.91 -2.79 34.07
CA PHE A 53 -5.68 -2.20 34.60
C PHE A 53 -5.12 -3.00 35.77
N TRP A 54 -5.99 -3.61 36.59
CA TRP A 54 -5.54 -4.48 37.67
C TRP A 54 -4.69 -5.65 37.14
N VAL A 55 -5.22 -6.42 36.18
CA VAL A 55 -4.50 -7.57 35.63
C VAL A 55 -3.29 -7.09 34.81
N LEU A 56 -3.41 -5.98 34.07
CA LEU A 56 -2.29 -5.41 33.31
C LEU A 56 -1.12 -5.04 34.23
N HIS A 57 -1.40 -4.32 35.33
CA HIS A 57 -0.40 -3.95 36.32
C HIS A 57 0.14 -5.18 37.05
N TYR A 58 -0.73 -6.14 37.38
CA TYR A 58 -0.30 -7.37 38.02
C TYR A 58 0.67 -8.15 37.14
N LEU A 59 0.38 -8.29 35.85
CA LEU A 59 1.27 -8.98 34.90
C LEU A 59 2.60 -8.22 34.69
N ARG A 60 2.57 -6.89 34.59
CA ARG A 60 3.79 -6.07 34.41
C ARG A 60 4.68 -6.09 35.64
N TYR A 61 4.14 -5.78 36.81
CA TYR A 61 4.92 -5.53 38.02
C TYR A 61 5.14 -6.80 38.85
N PHE A 62 4.11 -7.62 39.06
CA PHE A 62 4.22 -8.84 39.88
C PHE A 62 4.58 -10.08 39.06
N GLY A 63 4.00 -10.23 37.86
CA GLY A 63 4.30 -11.32 36.93
C GLY A 63 5.67 -11.19 36.25
N GLY A 64 6.20 -9.96 36.19
CA GLY A 64 7.47 -9.65 35.53
C GLY A 64 7.43 -9.94 34.04
N PHE A 65 6.32 -9.61 33.38
CA PHE A 65 6.19 -9.67 31.91
C PHE A 65 6.66 -8.34 31.31
N PRO A 66 7.88 -8.27 30.74
CA PRO A 66 8.45 -7.02 30.23
C PRO A 66 7.75 -6.51 28.97
N ARG A 67 7.15 -7.41 28.17
CA ARG A 67 6.45 -7.07 26.94
C ARG A 67 4.98 -7.40 27.09
N VAL A 68 4.12 -6.43 26.86
CA VAL A 68 2.67 -6.61 26.88
C VAL A 68 2.10 -5.92 25.65
N ASP A 69 1.57 -6.71 24.72
CA ASP A 69 1.03 -6.24 23.45
C ASP A 69 -0.50 -6.30 23.48
N LYS A 70 -1.17 -5.20 23.16
CA LYS A 70 -2.62 -5.20 22.90
C LYS A 70 -2.86 -5.75 21.50
N ILE A 71 -3.70 -6.77 21.37
CA ILE A 71 -3.95 -7.46 20.10
C ILE A 71 -5.24 -6.94 19.49
N THR A 72 -6.36 -7.16 20.18
CA THR A 72 -7.69 -6.71 19.75
C THR A 72 -8.25 -5.68 20.72
N ASP A 73 -9.00 -4.75 20.14
CA ASP A 73 -9.72 -3.68 20.84
C ASP A 73 -10.99 -3.41 20.05
N VAL A 74 -11.92 -4.36 20.12
CA VAL A 74 -13.12 -4.34 19.31
C VAL A 74 -14.26 -3.82 20.17
N PHE A 75 -15.02 -2.90 19.60
CA PHE A 75 -16.18 -2.34 20.24
C PHE A 75 -17.42 -2.65 19.40
N ALA A 76 -18.49 -3.07 20.07
CA ALA A 76 -19.82 -3.24 19.50
C ALA A 76 -20.82 -2.47 20.35
N ALA A 77 -21.81 -1.83 19.73
CA ALA A 77 -22.91 -1.21 20.45
C ALA A 77 -24.22 -1.43 19.71
N ALA A 78 -25.31 -1.45 20.47
CA ALA A 78 -26.65 -1.46 19.92
C ALA A 78 -26.88 -0.24 19.02
N GLU A 79 -27.54 -0.44 17.89
CA GLU A 79 -27.75 0.60 16.86
C GLU A 79 -28.50 1.83 17.40
N ASN A 80 -29.42 1.63 18.35
CA ASN A 80 -30.16 2.72 18.97
C ASN A 80 -29.42 3.38 20.14
N SER A 81 -28.22 2.93 20.50
CA SER A 81 -27.46 3.55 21.58
C SER A 81 -26.92 4.92 21.16
N ALA A 82 -26.89 5.87 22.11
CA ALA A 82 -26.28 7.18 21.87
C ALA A 82 -24.80 7.07 21.49
N PHE A 83 -24.11 6.04 22.00
CA PHE A 83 -22.72 5.75 21.67
C PHE A 83 -22.56 5.31 20.21
N PHE A 84 -23.43 4.44 19.70
CA PHE A 84 -23.43 4.02 18.30
C PHE A 84 -23.60 5.23 17.37
N GLY A 85 -24.55 6.13 17.65
CA GLY A 85 -24.76 7.34 16.88
C GLY A 85 -23.51 8.24 16.80
N GLN A 86 -22.86 8.50 17.94
CA GLN A 86 -21.62 9.30 17.98
C GLN A 86 -20.45 8.60 17.29
N SER A 87 -20.33 7.28 17.44
CA SER A 87 -19.28 6.48 16.79
C SER A 87 -19.46 6.48 15.27
N GLN A 88 -20.69 6.27 14.79
CA GLN A 88 -21.03 6.32 13.37
C GLN A 88 -20.80 7.70 12.77
N GLN A 89 -21.14 8.78 13.49
CA GLN A 89 -20.84 10.13 13.01
C GLN A 89 -19.33 10.36 12.83
N LYS A 90 -18.51 9.91 13.78
CA LYS A 90 -17.05 9.99 13.69
C LYS A 90 -16.49 9.09 12.59
N LEU A 91 -17.05 7.88 12.43
CA LEU A 91 -16.69 6.94 11.38
C LEU A 91 -17.01 7.51 10.00
N GLY A 92 -18.22 8.04 9.81
CA GLY A 92 -18.67 8.71 8.59
C GLY A 92 -17.76 9.89 8.23
N ALA A 93 -17.42 10.75 9.20
CA ALA A 93 -16.50 11.86 8.97
C ALA A 93 -15.10 11.39 8.51
N GLN A 94 -14.61 10.26 9.01
CA GLN A 94 -13.34 9.68 8.55
C GLN A 94 -13.48 9.03 7.17
N GLN A 95 -14.57 8.32 6.90
CA GLN A 95 -14.86 7.73 5.60
C GLN A 95 -15.00 8.81 4.51
N ASP A 96 -15.64 9.92 4.80
CA ASP A 96 -15.75 11.08 3.90
C ASP A 96 -14.37 11.64 3.56
N LYS A 97 -13.50 11.79 4.57
CA LYS A 97 -12.12 12.26 4.36
C LYS A 97 -11.30 11.29 3.52
N VAL A 98 -11.40 9.99 3.77
CA VAL A 98 -10.73 8.97 2.96
C VAL A 98 -11.26 9.00 1.52
N SER A 99 -12.57 9.11 1.33
CA SER A 99 -13.19 9.19 0.00
C SER A 99 -12.72 10.44 -0.76
N GLN A 100 -12.61 11.59 -0.09
CA GLN A 100 -12.06 12.83 -0.66
C GLN A 100 -10.59 12.67 -1.09
N PHE A 101 -9.77 12.05 -0.24
CA PHE A 101 -8.37 11.80 -0.57
C PHE A 101 -8.23 10.81 -1.73
N LEU A 102 -8.97 9.70 -1.73
CA LEU A 102 -8.94 8.71 -2.80
C LEU A 102 -9.45 9.27 -4.13
N ALA A 103 -10.48 10.14 -4.11
CA ALA A 103 -10.94 10.82 -5.32
C ALA A 103 -9.85 11.75 -5.90
N THR A 104 -9.12 12.45 -5.02
CA THR A 104 -8.02 13.33 -5.41
C THR A 104 -6.84 12.51 -5.95
N ILE A 105 -6.46 11.42 -5.27
CA ILE A 105 -5.45 10.45 -5.73
C ILE A 105 -5.85 9.89 -7.10
N GLY A 106 -7.09 9.45 -7.28
CA GLY A 106 -7.58 8.92 -8.55
C GLY A 106 -7.56 9.96 -9.69
N LYS A 107 -7.78 11.25 -9.39
CA LYS A 107 -7.58 12.32 -10.36
C LYS A 107 -6.09 12.49 -10.72
N MET A 108 -5.21 12.56 -9.72
CA MET A 108 -3.76 12.71 -9.95
C MET A 108 -3.14 11.51 -10.67
N VAL A 109 -3.61 10.29 -10.40
CA VAL A 109 -3.20 9.08 -11.13
C VAL A 109 -3.58 9.19 -12.61
N ARG A 110 -4.78 9.69 -12.95
CA ARG A 110 -5.17 9.94 -14.35
C ARG A 110 -4.30 11.00 -15.01
N GLU A 111 -3.95 12.08 -14.30
CA GLU A 111 -3.02 13.11 -14.78
C GLU A 111 -1.62 12.51 -15.01
N LEU A 112 -1.17 11.60 -14.14
CA LEU A 112 0.09 10.89 -14.28
C LEU A 112 0.16 10.04 -15.55
N PHE A 113 -0.93 9.34 -15.92
CA PHE A 113 -1.02 8.63 -17.20
C PHE A 113 -0.84 9.56 -18.40
N GLN A 114 -1.43 10.76 -18.35
CA GLN A 114 -1.30 11.75 -19.40
C GLN A 114 0.16 12.22 -19.52
N LEU A 115 0.82 12.49 -18.39
CA LEU A 115 2.23 12.88 -18.36
C LEU A 115 3.18 11.80 -18.87
N VAL A 116 2.98 10.54 -18.49
CA VAL A 116 3.78 9.40 -18.99
C VAL A 116 3.61 9.25 -20.50
N ARG A 117 2.37 9.37 -21.01
CA ARG A 117 2.09 9.34 -22.44
C ARG A 117 2.77 10.51 -23.18
N GLU A 118 2.69 11.72 -22.63
CA GLU A 118 3.38 12.88 -23.20
C GLU A 118 4.90 12.69 -23.23
N MET A 119 5.48 12.17 -22.15
CA MET A 119 6.91 11.84 -22.08
C MET A 119 7.30 10.83 -23.15
N ARG A 120 6.51 9.77 -23.34
CA ARG A 120 6.75 8.78 -24.40
C ARG A 120 6.74 9.42 -25.79
N ILE A 121 5.77 10.28 -26.08
CA ILE A 121 5.69 10.99 -27.37
C ILE A 121 6.88 11.93 -27.54
N LEU A 122 7.32 12.60 -26.46
CA LEU A 122 8.52 13.45 -26.49
C LEU A 122 9.79 12.64 -26.75
N ASP A 123 9.91 11.45 -26.16
CA ASP A 123 11.05 10.56 -26.36
C ASP A 123 11.09 10.00 -27.79
N GLU A 124 9.95 9.54 -28.31
CA GLU A 124 9.81 9.13 -29.72
C GLU A 124 10.12 10.30 -30.68
N ARG A 125 9.72 11.53 -30.34
CA ARG A 125 10.09 12.71 -31.14
C ARG A 125 11.57 13.00 -31.08
N LEU A 126 12.14 13.03 -29.89
CA LEU A 126 13.57 13.31 -29.67
C LEU A 126 14.48 12.27 -30.31
N SER A 127 14.04 11.00 -30.42
CA SER A 127 14.80 9.97 -31.13
C SER A 127 14.98 10.31 -32.61
N TYR A 128 13.94 10.80 -33.30
CA TYR A 128 14.08 11.24 -34.70
C TYR A 128 15.11 12.36 -34.85
N TYR A 129 15.13 13.33 -33.92
CA TYR A 129 16.16 14.36 -33.94
C TYR A 129 17.55 13.79 -33.67
N ALA A 130 17.73 12.96 -32.64
CA ALA A 130 19.02 12.36 -32.30
C ALA A 130 19.58 11.47 -33.42
N ASP A 131 18.72 10.68 -34.07
CA ASP A 131 19.08 9.83 -35.21
C ASP A 131 19.50 10.67 -36.42
N SER A 132 18.81 11.79 -36.67
CA SER A 132 19.15 12.72 -37.75
C SER A 132 20.46 13.50 -37.53
N PHE A 133 21.00 13.52 -36.31
CA PHE A 133 22.32 14.09 -36.02
C PHE A 133 23.44 13.03 -36.08
N THR A 134 23.08 11.75 -36.09
CA THR A 134 24.02 10.62 -36.12
C THR A 134 24.20 10.12 -37.56
N SER A 135 25.38 9.59 -37.92
CA SER A 135 25.62 9.04 -39.27
C SER A 135 25.11 7.59 -39.44
N SER A 136 23.98 7.26 -38.82
CA SER A 136 23.36 5.92 -38.81
C SER A 136 22.57 5.66 -40.10
N PRO A 137 22.38 4.40 -40.54
CA PRO A 137 21.45 4.08 -41.64
C PRO A 137 20.03 4.61 -41.43
N SER A 138 19.60 4.79 -40.18
CA SER A 138 18.30 5.37 -39.82
C SER A 138 18.24 6.90 -39.94
N ALA A 139 19.38 7.56 -40.17
CA ALA A 139 19.46 9.02 -40.20
C ALA A 139 18.71 9.62 -41.39
N GLU A 140 18.81 8.98 -42.56
CA GLU A 140 18.11 9.40 -43.78
C GLU A 140 16.58 9.31 -43.59
N SER A 141 16.10 8.19 -43.03
CA SER A 141 14.67 8.01 -42.72
C SER A 141 14.17 9.02 -41.67
N ALA A 142 14.97 9.29 -40.63
CA ALA A 142 14.64 10.27 -39.61
C ALA A 142 14.59 11.69 -40.20
N GLU A 143 15.51 12.04 -41.10
CA GLU A 143 15.56 13.35 -41.73
C GLU A 143 14.40 13.58 -42.70
N ILE A 144 14.01 12.57 -43.48
CA ILE A 144 12.79 12.58 -44.30
C ILE A 144 11.55 12.79 -43.41
N THR A 145 11.48 12.08 -42.27
CA THR A 145 10.35 12.21 -41.33
C THR A 145 10.26 13.62 -40.73
N LEU A 146 11.40 14.20 -40.32
CA LEU A 146 11.46 15.57 -39.79
C LEU A 146 11.09 16.62 -40.83
N LYS A 147 11.55 16.45 -42.08
CA LYS A 147 11.15 17.31 -43.21
C LYS A 147 9.64 17.22 -43.47
N GLY A 148 9.07 16.02 -43.40
CA GLY A 148 7.62 15.82 -43.49
C GLY A 148 6.86 16.60 -42.42
N ILE A 149 7.27 16.46 -41.15
CA ILE A 149 6.70 17.20 -40.02
C ILE A 149 6.83 18.71 -40.21
N TRP A 150 7.97 19.19 -40.72
CA TRP A 150 8.18 20.62 -40.99
C TRP A 150 7.24 21.15 -42.08
N VAL A 151 7.11 20.44 -43.20
CA VAL A 151 6.21 20.85 -44.29
C VAL A 151 4.76 20.90 -43.80
N ASP A 152 4.33 19.92 -43.02
CA ASP A 152 2.95 19.87 -42.51
C ASP A 152 2.69 20.93 -41.43
N LEU A 153 3.60 21.10 -40.47
CA LEU A 153 3.39 21.95 -39.30
C LEU A 153 3.75 23.42 -39.55
N VAL A 154 4.89 23.68 -40.21
CA VAL A 154 5.43 25.03 -40.40
C VAL A 154 4.95 25.65 -41.70
N GLU A 155 4.90 24.86 -42.78
CA GLU A 155 4.43 25.36 -44.08
C GLU A 155 2.93 25.18 -44.34
N GLN A 156 2.22 24.50 -43.43
CA GLN A 156 0.79 24.18 -43.54
C GLN A 156 0.45 23.28 -44.74
N GLY A 157 1.40 22.43 -45.14
CA GLY A 157 1.25 21.48 -46.24
C GLY A 157 0.86 22.15 -47.56
N ALA A 158 -0.01 21.50 -48.34
CA ALA A 158 -0.43 22.00 -49.67
C ALA A 158 -1.44 23.16 -49.64
N LYS A 159 -1.81 23.68 -48.46
CA LYS A 159 -2.75 24.80 -48.32
C LYS A 159 -2.10 26.15 -48.60
N ASN A 160 -0.81 26.28 -48.29
CA ASN A 160 -0.05 27.49 -48.57
C ASN A 160 0.57 27.42 -49.97
N PRO A 161 0.27 28.35 -50.90
CA PRO A 161 0.90 28.38 -52.22
C PRO A 161 2.43 28.50 -52.17
N ALA A 162 2.99 29.01 -51.06
CA ALA A 162 4.42 29.17 -50.87
C ALA A 162 5.12 27.97 -50.18
N SER A 163 4.41 26.88 -49.89
CA SER A 163 5.02 25.66 -49.32
C SER A 163 5.70 24.82 -50.40
N VAL A 164 6.54 23.87 -50.00
CA VAL A 164 7.20 22.93 -50.91
C VAL A 164 6.17 22.17 -51.77
N TYR A 165 5.05 21.73 -51.19
CA TYR A 165 3.96 21.09 -51.94
C TYR A 165 3.04 22.05 -52.69
N GLY A 166 2.88 23.29 -52.20
CA GLY A 166 2.09 24.33 -52.87
C GLY A 166 2.76 24.84 -54.14
N MET A 167 4.07 25.09 -54.08
CA MET A 167 4.88 25.53 -55.21
C MET A 167 5.02 24.44 -56.28
N ALA A 168 4.97 23.16 -55.91
CA ALA A 168 5.00 22.06 -56.87
C ALA A 168 3.84 22.05 -57.88
N ARG A 169 2.77 22.83 -57.62
CA ARG A 169 1.66 23.03 -58.57
C ARG A 169 2.05 23.93 -59.75
N GLU A 170 3.09 24.75 -59.59
CA GLU A 170 3.64 25.55 -60.67
C GLU A 170 4.59 24.69 -61.52
N VAL A 171 4.43 24.75 -62.84
CA VAL A 171 5.16 23.91 -63.83
C VAL A 171 6.69 24.02 -63.68
N GLN A 172 7.19 25.13 -63.14
CA GLN A 172 8.63 25.36 -62.96
C GLN A 172 9.23 24.72 -61.68
N PHE A 173 8.40 24.23 -60.75
CA PHE A 173 8.82 23.74 -59.43
C PHE A 173 8.31 22.32 -59.12
N THR A 174 7.88 21.56 -60.12
CA THR A 174 7.33 20.21 -59.95
C THR A 174 8.30 19.23 -59.26
N THR A 175 9.61 19.40 -59.46
CA THR A 175 10.66 18.57 -58.83
C THR A 175 11.11 19.08 -57.45
N LEU A 176 10.59 20.22 -56.97
CA LEU A 176 11.01 20.82 -55.71
C LEU A 176 10.79 19.91 -54.49
N PRO A 177 9.66 19.18 -54.35
CA PRO A 177 9.48 18.24 -53.23
C PRO A 177 10.53 17.13 -53.23
N ASP A 178 10.73 16.47 -54.37
CA ASP A 178 11.68 15.36 -54.49
C ASP A 178 13.11 15.81 -54.17
N LEU A 179 13.49 16.99 -54.64
CA LEU A 179 14.80 17.58 -54.35
C LEU A 179 14.94 17.99 -52.87
N PHE A 180 13.87 18.48 -52.24
CA PHE A 180 13.87 18.82 -50.83
C PHE A 180 14.01 17.59 -49.93
N PHE A 181 13.36 16.47 -50.26
CA PHE A 181 13.51 15.23 -49.51
C PHE A 181 14.83 14.50 -49.79
N ALA A 182 15.41 14.62 -50.99
CA ALA A 182 16.66 13.94 -51.34
C ALA A 182 17.93 14.64 -50.80
N THR A 183 17.91 15.97 -50.66
CA THR A 183 19.11 16.74 -50.27
C THR A 183 19.22 16.93 -48.76
N HIS A 184 20.29 16.39 -48.14
CA HIS A 184 20.47 16.35 -46.68
C HIS A 184 21.72 17.13 -46.23
N PRO A 185 21.66 18.47 -46.17
CA PRO A 185 22.77 19.28 -45.67
C PRO A 185 22.93 19.16 -44.14
N LYS A 186 24.16 18.91 -43.66
CA LYS A 186 24.45 18.74 -42.22
C LYS A 186 24.45 20.04 -41.41
N LYS A 187 24.78 21.18 -42.04
CA LYS A 187 24.87 22.50 -41.40
C LYS A 187 24.27 23.58 -42.29
N GLN A 188 23.82 24.67 -41.67
CA GLN A 188 23.20 25.81 -42.35
C GLN A 188 24.16 26.53 -43.32
N GLU A 189 25.45 26.50 -43.01
CA GLU A 189 26.54 27.08 -43.81
C GLU A 189 26.84 26.24 -45.06
N ASP A 190 26.69 24.92 -44.97
CA ASP A 190 27.00 23.98 -46.06
C ASP A 190 25.88 23.87 -47.11
N VAL A 191 24.72 24.49 -46.85
CA VAL A 191 23.54 24.41 -47.74
C VAL A 191 23.86 24.89 -49.15
N ASP A 192 24.65 25.96 -49.29
CA ASP A 192 24.97 26.51 -50.60
C ASP A 192 25.85 25.56 -51.42
N ILE A 193 26.81 24.90 -50.77
CA ILE A 193 27.77 23.98 -51.39
C ILE A 193 27.09 22.68 -51.80
N VAL A 194 26.25 22.12 -50.91
CA VAL A 194 25.54 20.85 -51.15
C VAL A 194 24.50 21.00 -52.26
N VAL A 195 23.75 22.10 -52.29
CA VAL A 195 22.75 22.36 -53.35
C VAL A 195 23.42 22.63 -54.70
N GLU A 196 24.60 23.25 -54.74
CA GLU A 196 25.32 23.45 -55.99
C GLU A 196 25.96 22.17 -56.52
N LYS A 197 26.39 21.27 -55.62
CA LYS A 197 26.99 19.98 -55.97
C LYS A 197 25.95 18.94 -56.41
N ASP A 198 24.87 18.78 -55.66
CA ASP A 198 23.91 17.68 -55.87
C ASP A 198 22.77 18.06 -56.83
N THR A 199 22.50 19.37 -57.01
CA THR A 199 21.36 19.88 -57.79
C THR A 199 21.76 20.87 -58.89
N GLY A 200 23.04 20.90 -59.28
CA GLY A 200 23.59 21.83 -60.28
C GLY A 200 22.95 21.78 -61.67
N GLN A 201 22.25 20.69 -62.01
CA GLN A 201 21.57 20.49 -63.30
C GLN A 201 20.19 21.15 -63.39
N PHE A 202 19.64 21.65 -62.27
CA PHE A 202 18.30 22.22 -62.22
C PHE A 202 18.27 23.76 -62.34
N ASN A 203 17.09 24.28 -62.70
CA ASN A 203 16.84 25.71 -62.90
C ASN A 203 17.29 26.56 -61.70
N ARG A 204 17.94 27.70 -61.96
CA ARG A 204 18.48 28.62 -60.95
C ARG A 204 17.42 29.03 -59.91
N LYS A 205 16.18 29.30 -60.34
CA LYS A 205 15.08 29.68 -59.44
C LYS A 205 14.70 28.55 -58.46
N VAL A 206 14.71 27.30 -58.92
CA VAL A 206 14.44 26.11 -58.06
C VAL A 206 15.53 25.99 -57.00
N ARG A 207 16.80 26.20 -57.37
CA ARG A 207 17.94 26.18 -56.44
C ARG A 207 17.87 27.30 -55.39
N GLU A 208 17.51 28.52 -55.78
CA GLU A 208 17.35 29.64 -54.85
C GLU A 208 16.24 29.39 -53.82
N VAL A 209 15.10 28.84 -54.28
CA VAL A 209 14.00 28.45 -53.39
C VAL A 209 14.40 27.29 -52.47
N LEU A 210 15.06 26.26 -53.02
CA LEU A 210 15.55 25.12 -52.26
C LEU A 210 16.53 25.54 -51.15
N LYS A 211 17.51 26.40 -51.46
CA LYS A 211 18.46 26.96 -50.50
C LYS A 211 17.74 27.67 -49.34
N ARG A 212 16.75 28.51 -49.64
CA ARG A 212 15.96 29.23 -48.62
C ARG A 212 15.18 28.27 -47.72
N LYS A 213 14.55 27.24 -48.31
CA LYS A 213 13.74 26.26 -47.58
C LYS A 213 14.60 25.35 -46.71
N LEU A 214 15.73 24.87 -47.22
CA LEU A 214 16.70 24.07 -46.45
C LEU A 214 17.31 24.86 -45.29
N ARG A 215 17.66 26.14 -45.49
CA ARG A 215 18.13 27.00 -44.38
C ARG A 215 17.06 27.20 -43.30
N SER A 216 15.80 27.39 -43.71
CA SER A 216 14.68 27.53 -42.77
C SER A 216 14.40 26.24 -42.02
N PHE A 217 14.51 25.09 -42.69
CA PHE A 217 14.35 23.77 -42.08
C PHE A 217 15.44 23.49 -41.04
N LEU A 218 16.72 23.77 -41.35
CA LEU A 218 17.82 23.55 -40.42
C LEU A 218 17.74 24.44 -39.18
N ALA A 219 17.43 25.73 -39.35
CA ALA A 219 17.23 26.63 -38.21
C ALA A 219 16.05 26.17 -37.33
N TRP A 220 14.94 25.74 -37.96
CA TRP A 220 13.80 25.17 -37.23
C TRP A 220 14.18 23.88 -36.49
N LYS A 221 14.96 22.99 -37.11
CA LYS A 221 15.40 21.71 -36.53
C LYS A 221 16.20 21.94 -35.25
N GLU A 222 17.17 22.86 -35.27
CA GLU A 222 18.00 23.17 -34.11
C GLU A 222 17.19 23.78 -32.96
N HIS A 223 16.41 24.84 -33.24
CA HIS A 223 15.60 25.49 -32.21
C HIS A 223 14.54 24.57 -31.61
N THR A 224 13.86 23.77 -32.45
CA THR A 224 12.83 22.83 -31.99
C THR A 224 13.44 21.69 -31.17
N TYR A 225 14.65 21.24 -31.50
CA TYR A 225 15.36 20.22 -30.73
C TYR A 225 15.70 20.71 -29.31
N GLU A 226 16.21 21.93 -29.17
CA GLU A 226 16.48 22.52 -27.85
C GLU A 226 15.20 22.75 -27.05
N GLU A 227 14.14 23.22 -27.70
CA GLU A 227 12.83 23.39 -27.07
C GLU A 227 12.27 22.06 -26.56
N LEU A 228 12.29 21.01 -27.37
CA LEU A 228 11.80 19.68 -26.99
C LEU A 228 12.63 19.08 -25.86
N LYS A 229 13.95 19.27 -25.86
CA LYS A 229 14.84 18.82 -24.78
C LYS A 229 14.52 19.53 -23.46
N ASN A 230 14.31 20.85 -23.52
CA ASN A 230 13.91 21.64 -22.35
C ASN A 230 12.52 21.22 -21.87
N ARG A 231 11.55 21.06 -22.78
CA ARG A 231 10.20 20.59 -22.46
C ARG A 231 10.24 19.23 -21.77
N ARG A 232 10.98 18.25 -22.30
CA ARG A 232 11.18 16.94 -21.66
C ARG A 232 11.70 17.09 -20.23
N LYS A 233 12.72 17.92 -20.01
CA LYS A 233 13.29 18.17 -18.67
C LYS A 233 12.27 18.77 -17.71
N PHE A 234 11.41 19.67 -18.17
CA PHE A 234 10.33 20.23 -17.36
C PHE A 234 9.23 19.21 -17.06
N THR A 235 8.77 18.46 -18.06
CA THR A 235 7.76 17.41 -17.89
C THR A 235 8.24 16.33 -16.92
N LEU A 236 9.52 15.96 -16.96
CA LEU A 236 10.12 14.99 -16.04
C LEU A 236 10.17 15.50 -14.59
N LYS A 237 10.50 16.79 -14.38
CA LYS A 237 10.39 17.40 -13.03
C LYS A 237 8.94 17.46 -12.54
N TYR A 238 8.01 17.75 -13.44
CA TYR A 238 6.59 17.85 -13.13
C TYR A 238 5.99 16.48 -12.76
N LEU A 239 6.36 15.42 -13.49
CA LEU A 239 6.02 14.03 -13.18
C LEU A 239 6.46 13.66 -11.75
N ARG A 240 7.70 14.00 -11.40
CA ARG A 240 8.25 13.77 -10.06
C ARG A 240 7.44 14.49 -8.97
N GLN A 241 7.14 15.77 -9.18
CA GLN A 241 6.34 16.54 -8.24
C GLN A 241 4.95 15.93 -8.03
N HIS A 242 4.29 15.50 -9.11
CA HIS A 242 3.00 14.81 -9.05
C HIS A 242 3.06 13.52 -8.26
N PHE A 243 4.10 12.71 -8.48
CA PHE A 243 4.30 11.47 -7.74
C PHE A 243 4.49 11.70 -6.23
N GLU A 244 5.31 12.68 -5.85
CA GLU A 244 5.53 13.02 -4.43
C GLU A 244 4.25 13.53 -3.75
N ILE A 245 3.40 14.29 -4.46
CA ILE A 245 2.10 14.70 -3.93
C ILE A 245 1.21 13.48 -3.69
N ILE A 246 1.15 12.52 -4.62
CA ILE A 246 0.40 11.27 -4.42
C ILE A 246 0.92 10.51 -3.20
N ARG A 247 2.25 10.40 -3.03
CA ARG A 247 2.89 9.76 -1.87
C ARG A 247 2.53 10.44 -0.55
N MET A 248 2.50 11.77 -0.53
CA MET A 248 2.06 12.54 0.63
C MET A 248 0.61 12.21 1.01
N TYR A 249 -0.32 12.21 0.04
CA TYR A 249 -1.72 11.85 0.29
C TYR A 249 -1.88 10.40 0.75
N MET A 250 -1.13 9.45 0.19
CA MET A 250 -1.14 8.05 0.64
C MET A 250 -0.68 7.92 2.10
N THR A 251 0.34 8.69 2.47
CA THR A 251 0.85 8.73 3.86
C THR A 251 -0.22 9.26 4.82
N TRP A 252 -1.01 10.25 4.40
CA TRP A 252 -2.11 10.80 5.20
C TRP A 252 -3.34 9.90 5.26
N VAL A 253 -3.67 9.17 4.19
CA VAL A 253 -4.82 8.26 4.14
C VAL A 253 -4.64 7.04 5.05
N LYS A 254 -3.40 6.53 5.16
CA LYS A 254 -3.06 5.33 5.93
C LYS A 254 -3.58 5.32 7.38
N PRO A 255 -3.36 6.36 8.21
CA PRO A 255 -3.91 6.38 9.57
C PRO A 255 -5.45 6.41 9.60
N TYR A 256 -6.11 7.08 8.65
CA TYR A 256 -7.57 7.10 8.59
C TYR A 256 -8.14 5.74 8.23
N LEU A 257 -7.57 5.03 7.25
CA LEU A 257 -7.97 3.66 6.93
C LEU A 257 -7.83 2.74 8.15
N LYS A 258 -6.72 2.84 8.88
CA LYS A 258 -6.50 2.07 10.11
C LYS A 258 -7.49 2.42 11.22
N ASN A 259 -7.89 3.68 11.34
CA ASN A 259 -8.87 4.10 12.34
C ASN A 259 -10.29 3.68 11.97
N ILE A 260 -10.68 3.81 10.70
CA ILE A 260 -11.95 3.30 10.19
C ILE A 260 -12.05 1.80 10.45
N GLN A 261 -10.98 1.05 10.17
CA GLN A 261 -10.90 -0.39 10.46
C GLN A 261 -11.17 -0.70 11.94
N ARG A 262 -10.54 0.06 12.85
CA ARG A 262 -10.70 -0.13 14.30
C ARG A 262 -12.08 0.27 14.82
N MET A 263 -12.71 1.26 14.18
CA MET A 263 -14.02 1.77 14.56
C MET A 263 -15.17 1.02 13.89
N GLN A 264 -14.88 0.24 12.86
CA GLN A 264 -15.87 -0.57 12.18
C GLN A 264 -16.38 -1.64 13.15
N LEU A 265 -17.69 -1.63 13.37
CA LEU A 265 -18.33 -2.55 14.28
C LEU A 265 -18.25 -3.96 13.70
N ASP A 266 -17.81 -4.90 14.51
CA ASP A 266 -17.82 -6.31 14.13
C ASP A 266 -19.27 -6.81 14.09
N GLN A 267 -19.77 -7.06 12.88
CA GLN A 267 -21.13 -7.52 12.63
C GLN A 267 -21.44 -8.84 13.36
N SER A 268 -20.45 -9.72 13.51
CA SER A 268 -20.63 -11.00 14.19
C SER A 268 -21.00 -10.84 15.67
N LYS A 269 -20.65 -9.69 16.25
CA LYS A 269 -20.89 -9.34 17.65
C LYS A 269 -22.19 -8.56 17.84
N THR A 270 -22.57 -7.76 16.85
CA THR A 270 -23.86 -7.05 16.83
C THR A 270 -25.03 -8.03 16.80
N ASP A 271 -24.89 -9.16 16.10
CA ASP A 271 -25.96 -10.16 15.95
C ASP A 271 -26.11 -11.12 17.16
N THR A 272 -25.33 -10.92 18.22
CA THR A 272 -25.39 -11.80 19.40
C THR A 272 -26.63 -11.51 20.24
N ALA A 273 -27.25 -12.57 20.78
CA ALA A 273 -28.43 -12.44 21.65
C ALA A 273 -28.16 -11.63 22.94
N ASP A 274 -26.89 -11.44 23.30
CA ASP A 274 -26.47 -10.65 24.44
C ASP A 274 -26.51 -9.14 24.19
N LEU A 275 -26.58 -8.71 22.92
CA LEU A 275 -26.72 -7.32 22.53
C LEU A 275 -28.14 -7.08 22.04
N ILE A 276 -28.89 -6.24 22.74
CA ILE A 276 -30.29 -5.95 22.40
C ILE A 276 -30.32 -4.58 21.72
N VAL A 277 -30.70 -4.56 20.45
CA VAL A 277 -30.74 -3.36 19.60
C VAL A 277 -31.60 -2.23 20.19
N ALA A 278 -32.66 -2.58 20.93
CA ALA A 278 -33.59 -1.61 21.51
C ALA A 278 -33.05 -0.85 22.74
N PHE A 279 -31.97 -1.31 23.36
CA PHE A 279 -31.44 -0.73 24.60
C PHE A 279 -30.07 -0.08 24.39
N GLU A 280 -29.68 0.85 25.27
CA GLU A 280 -28.33 1.43 25.31
C GLU A 280 -27.31 0.42 25.86
N SER A 281 -27.16 -0.71 25.18
CA SER A 281 -26.17 -1.74 25.50
C SER A 281 -24.93 -1.61 24.61
N SER A 282 -23.77 -1.82 25.21
CA SER A 282 -22.49 -1.89 24.53
C SER A 282 -21.72 -3.13 24.97
N MET A 283 -20.90 -3.63 24.06
CA MET A 283 -19.99 -4.74 24.29
C MET A 283 -18.58 -4.33 23.85
N THR A 284 -17.60 -4.59 24.68
CA THR A 284 -16.19 -4.29 24.40
C THR A 284 -15.39 -5.56 24.58
N GLU A 285 -14.62 -5.92 23.56
CA GLU A 285 -13.67 -7.00 23.62
C GLU A 285 -12.25 -6.44 23.60
N VAL A 286 -11.44 -6.90 24.55
CA VAL A 286 -10.04 -6.53 24.60
C VAL A 286 -9.19 -7.79 24.74
N GLU A 287 -8.22 -7.97 23.84
CA GLU A 287 -7.19 -9.01 23.98
C GLU A 287 -5.83 -8.39 24.29
N ILE A 288 -5.16 -8.93 25.31
CA ILE A 288 -3.79 -8.58 25.68
C ILE A 288 -2.93 -9.83 25.69
N LEU A 289 -1.75 -9.76 25.08
CA LEU A 289 -0.71 -10.78 25.17
C LEU A 289 0.47 -10.29 26.00
N ALA A 290 0.66 -10.90 27.17
CA ALA A 290 1.83 -10.70 28.01
C ALA A 290 2.91 -11.72 27.63
N VAL A 291 4.12 -11.26 27.35
CA VAL A 291 5.25 -12.08 26.91
C VAL A 291 6.44 -11.88 27.86
N LYS A 292 6.95 -12.99 28.38
CA LYS A 292 8.14 -13.06 29.23
C LYS A 292 9.16 -14.02 28.63
N PRO A 293 10.38 -13.57 28.33
CA PRO A 293 11.39 -14.44 27.76
C PRO A 293 11.82 -15.52 28.78
N SER A 294 11.97 -16.76 28.31
CA SER A 294 12.46 -17.88 29.12
C SER A 294 13.67 -18.53 28.46
N ALA A 295 14.38 -19.35 29.23
CA ALA A 295 15.58 -20.03 28.74
C ALA A 295 15.25 -20.97 27.56
N GLY A 296 16.13 -20.99 26.55
CA GLY A 296 15.97 -21.88 25.38
C GLY A 296 15.18 -21.32 24.20
N GLY A 297 14.95 -20.00 24.14
CA GLY A 297 14.28 -19.35 23.00
C GLY A 297 12.76 -19.54 22.96
N MET A 298 12.18 -20.04 24.07
CA MET A 298 10.74 -20.16 24.29
C MET A 298 10.29 -19.03 25.22
N ASN A 299 9.19 -18.38 24.87
CA ASN A 299 8.60 -17.32 25.68
C ASN A 299 7.40 -17.86 26.46
N GLN A 300 7.29 -17.39 27.70
CA GLN A 300 6.11 -17.54 28.54
C GLN A 300 5.07 -16.52 28.09
N CYS A 301 3.90 -17.00 27.64
CA CYS A 301 2.86 -16.16 27.07
C CYS A 301 1.55 -16.31 27.84
N ILE A 302 0.99 -15.21 28.31
CA ILE A 302 -0.36 -15.17 28.89
C ILE A 302 -1.23 -14.32 27.97
N LEU A 303 -2.24 -14.94 27.38
CA LEU A 303 -3.28 -14.25 26.63
C LEU A 303 -4.46 -14.00 27.57
N VAL A 304 -4.80 -12.73 27.76
CA VAL A 304 -5.96 -12.31 28.52
C VAL A 304 -6.99 -11.78 27.54
N HIS A 305 -8.17 -12.38 27.55
CA HIS A 305 -9.31 -11.97 26.75
C HIS A 305 -10.39 -11.44 27.68
N TYR A 306 -10.82 -10.21 27.44
CA TYR A 306 -11.89 -9.54 28.15
C TYR A 306 -13.10 -9.45 27.24
N LEU A 307 -14.26 -9.86 27.75
CA LEU A 307 -15.55 -9.56 27.16
C LEU A 307 -16.35 -8.76 28.18
N PHE A 308 -16.41 -7.45 27.97
CA PHE A 308 -17.21 -6.55 28.80
C PHE A 308 -18.54 -6.27 28.14
N ARG A 309 -19.60 -6.36 28.91
CA ARG A 309 -20.96 -6.03 28.52
C ARG A 309 -21.52 -5.01 29.48
N THR A 310 -22.21 -4.04 28.93
CA THR A 310 -23.00 -3.10 29.71
C THR A 310 -24.48 -3.42 29.59
N ARG A 311 -25.20 -3.31 30.71
CA ARG A 311 -26.66 -3.28 30.76
C ARG A 311 -27.06 -1.89 31.24
N PRO A 312 -27.87 -1.15 30.47
CA PRO A 312 -28.27 0.18 30.89
C PRO A 312 -29.24 0.09 32.07
N GLU A 313 -28.97 0.85 33.12
CA GLU A 313 -29.97 1.19 34.14
C GLU A 313 -30.25 2.70 34.04
N MET A 314 -31.52 3.05 33.79
CA MET A 314 -31.93 4.45 33.78
C MET A 314 -32.09 4.95 35.22
N SER A 315 -31.01 5.47 35.80
CA SER A 315 -31.11 6.24 37.04
C SER A 315 -31.61 7.65 36.71
N TYR A 316 -32.85 7.96 37.08
CA TYR A 316 -33.38 9.32 37.01
C TYR A 316 -32.80 10.16 38.15
N SER A 317 -31.62 10.76 37.92
CA SER A 317 -31.10 11.81 38.81
C SER A 317 -31.48 13.19 38.27
N GLN A 318 -32.07 14.02 39.13
CA GLN A 318 -32.53 15.39 38.84
C GLN A 318 -31.34 16.36 38.75
N GLU A 319 -30.48 16.31 37.72
CA GLU A 319 -29.76 17.50 37.20
C GLU A 319 -28.79 17.16 36.04
N TYR A 320 -29.16 17.68 34.87
CA TYR A 320 -28.32 18.20 33.78
C TYR A 320 -27.22 17.39 33.05
N GLN A 321 -26.96 16.12 33.34
CA GLN A 321 -26.15 15.30 32.41
C GLN A 321 -26.62 13.85 32.37
N ARG A 322 -27.49 13.56 31.40
CA ARG A 322 -28.04 12.22 31.15
C ARG A 322 -26.96 11.34 30.52
N GLY A 323 -26.53 10.32 31.25
CA GLY A 323 -25.78 9.18 30.73
C GLY A 323 -26.25 7.93 31.48
N PRO A 324 -26.43 6.77 30.83
CA PRO A 324 -26.76 5.53 31.54
C PRO A 324 -25.68 5.23 32.57
N LEU A 325 -26.09 4.86 33.80
CA LEU A 325 -25.19 4.08 34.65
C LEU A 325 -25.17 2.68 34.05
N HIS A 326 -23.98 2.27 33.61
CA HIS A 326 -23.79 0.99 32.94
C HIS A 326 -23.52 -0.07 34.01
N LEU A 327 -24.43 -1.03 34.18
CA LEU A 327 -24.14 -2.25 34.93
C LEU A 327 -23.20 -3.10 34.08
N GLY A 328 -21.97 -3.28 34.55
CA GLY A 328 -20.93 -3.99 33.83
C GLY A 328 -20.85 -5.45 34.22
N ARG A 329 -20.96 -6.37 33.25
CA ARG A 329 -20.51 -7.75 33.40
C ARG A 329 -19.22 -7.92 32.61
N VAL A 330 -18.16 -8.37 33.27
CA VAL A 330 -16.86 -8.65 32.67
C VAL A 330 -16.65 -10.16 32.68
N GLU A 331 -16.41 -10.74 31.51
CA GLU A 331 -15.85 -12.09 31.42
C GLU A 331 -14.35 -11.97 31.13
N ILE A 332 -13.54 -12.66 31.94
CA ILE A 332 -12.08 -12.68 31.77
C ILE A 332 -11.67 -14.12 31.51
N ASP A 333 -11.13 -14.36 30.31
CA ASP A 333 -10.53 -15.62 29.91
C ASP A 333 -9.00 -15.49 29.93
N LEU A 334 -8.36 -16.24 30.82
CA LEU A 334 -6.90 -16.35 30.93
C LEU A 334 -6.44 -17.63 30.23
N ARG A 335 -5.56 -17.51 29.24
CA ARG A 335 -4.98 -18.63 28.49
C ARG A 335 -3.46 -18.63 28.61
N ALA A 336 -2.90 -19.78 28.99
CA ALA A 336 -1.46 -20.00 29.11
C ALA A 336 -0.88 -20.64 27.85
N TYR A 337 0.17 -20.05 27.31
CA TYR A 337 0.91 -20.55 26.16
C TYR A 337 2.43 -20.52 26.40
N ALA A 338 3.14 -21.42 25.72
CA ALA A 338 4.57 -21.34 25.54
C ALA A 338 4.84 -21.24 24.04
N TRP A 339 5.23 -20.05 23.59
CA TRP A 339 5.40 -19.74 22.17
C TRP A 339 6.80 -19.21 21.88
N THR A 340 7.30 -19.51 20.70
CA THR A 340 8.47 -18.87 20.11
C THR A 340 8.11 -17.48 19.58
N GLU A 341 9.12 -16.63 19.36
CA GLU A 341 8.91 -15.29 18.78
C GLU A 341 8.19 -15.35 17.42
N LYS A 342 8.44 -16.40 16.63
CA LYS A 342 7.78 -16.62 15.34
C LYS A 342 6.30 -16.98 15.49
N GLU A 343 5.96 -17.83 16.46
CA GLU A 343 4.57 -18.19 16.75
C GLU A 343 3.78 -16.97 17.26
N ILE A 344 4.42 -16.11 18.08
CA ILE A 344 3.81 -14.84 18.52
C ILE A 344 3.50 -13.93 17.33
N GLU A 345 4.45 -13.79 16.40
CA GLU A 345 4.25 -12.95 15.20
C GLU A 345 3.19 -13.54 14.27
N ASN A 346 3.17 -14.87 14.10
CA ASN A 346 2.13 -15.56 13.33
C ASN A 346 0.74 -15.38 13.94
N TYR A 347 0.61 -15.44 15.27
CA TYR A 347 -0.67 -15.18 15.95
C TYR A 347 -1.15 -13.75 15.72
N LYS A 348 -0.24 -12.76 15.81
CA LYS A 348 -0.58 -11.36 15.52
C LYS A 348 -1.04 -11.18 14.07
N ARG A 349 -0.36 -11.80 13.11
CA ARG A 349 -0.75 -11.76 11.70
C ARG A 349 -2.10 -12.42 11.45
N MET A 350 -2.40 -13.52 12.13
CA MET A 350 -3.70 -14.19 12.05
C MET A 350 -4.83 -13.22 12.43
N ARG A 351 -4.68 -12.51 13.56
CA ARG A 351 -5.63 -11.49 14.01
C ARG A 351 -5.69 -10.27 13.09
N GLU A 352 -4.55 -9.75 12.65
CA GLU A 352 -4.51 -8.63 11.70
C GLU A 352 -5.15 -8.97 10.34
N GLN A 353 -5.05 -10.22 9.88
CA GLN A 353 -5.62 -10.67 8.61
C GLN A 353 -7.14 -10.83 8.66
N GLU A 354 -7.71 -11.22 9.81
CA GLU A 354 -9.17 -11.18 10.05
C GLU A 354 -9.70 -9.76 9.86
N ASP A 355 -9.01 -8.77 10.44
CA ASP A 355 -9.36 -7.36 10.29
C ASP A 355 -9.17 -6.86 8.85
N PHE A 356 -8.26 -7.45 8.06
CA PHE A 356 -7.89 -6.98 6.72
C PHE A 356 -8.84 -7.46 5.61
N GLN A 357 -9.44 -8.66 5.76
CA GLN A 357 -10.35 -9.22 4.76
C GLN A 357 -11.62 -8.37 4.55
N LEU A 358 -11.98 -7.54 5.53
CA LEU A 358 -13.14 -6.64 5.46
C LEU A 358 -12.92 -5.38 4.61
N LEU A 359 -11.66 -5.08 4.21
CA LEU A 359 -11.30 -3.82 3.54
C LEU A 359 -10.73 -3.97 2.12
N GLY A 360 -10.70 -5.20 1.58
CA GLY A 360 -10.20 -5.48 0.22
C GLY A 360 -10.93 -4.75 -0.93
N VAL A 361 -11.98 -3.98 -0.62
CA VAL A 361 -12.86 -3.30 -1.59
C VAL A 361 -12.31 -1.94 -2.05
N ILE A 362 -11.42 -1.29 -1.27
CA ILE A 362 -11.03 0.10 -1.55
C ILE A 362 -9.71 0.21 -2.34
N ASP A 363 -8.88 -0.83 -2.35
CA ASP A 363 -7.52 -0.77 -2.91
C ASP A 363 -7.40 -1.28 -4.36
N GLY A 364 -8.40 -2.00 -4.88
CA GLY A 364 -8.29 -2.71 -6.16
C GLY A 364 -8.09 -1.81 -7.38
N SER A 365 -8.80 -0.68 -7.46
CA SER A 365 -8.77 0.20 -8.63
C SER A 365 -7.52 1.09 -8.69
N VAL A 366 -7.10 1.62 -7.53
CA VAL A 366 -5.87 2.44 -7.41
C VAL A 366 -4.64 1.57 -7.59
N LYS A 367 -4.61 0.38 -6.96
CA LYS A 367 -3.53 -0.58 -7.10
C LYS A 367 -3.40 -1.10 -8.53
N ALA A 368 -4.50 -1.48 -9.19
CA ALA A 368 -4.47 -1.90 -10.59
C ALA A 368 -3.99 -0.79 -11.54
N ALA A 369 -4.38 0.46 -11.28
CA ALA A 369 -3.93 1.61 -12.07
C ALA A 369 -2.43 1.89 -11.89
N LEU A 370 -1.89 1.69 -10.68
CA LEU A 370 -0.47 1.84 -10.38
C LEU A 370 0.37 0.67 -10.92
N GLU A 371 -0.15 -0.55 -10.87
CA GLU A 371 0.46 -1.74 -11.45
C GLU A 371 0.61 -1.62 -12.97
N ALA A 372 -0.41 -1.07 -13.67
CA ALA A 372 -0.37 -0.88 -15.11
C ALA A 372 0.68 0.15 -15.59
N LEU A 373 1.08 1.08 -14.72
CA LEU A 373 2.07 2.14 -15.01
C LEU A 373 3.48 1.84 -14.53
N GLY A 374 3.65 0.80 -13.71
CA GLY A 374 4.84 0.61 -12.88
C GLY A 374 6.16 0.71 -13.65
N ASP A 375 6.29 0.00 -14.77
CA ASP A 375 7.57 -0.10 -15.49
C ASP A 375 8.02 1.23 -16.13
N GLU A 376 7.10 1.93 -16.80
CA GLU A 376 7.42 3.18 -17.51
C GLU A 376 7.55 4.36 -16.54
N LEU A 377 6.65 4.44 -15.55
CA LEU A 377 6.69 5.48 -14.54
C LEU A 377 8.00 5.42 -13.74
N MET A 378 8.40 4.22 -13.30
CA MET A 378 9.62 4.02 -12.51
C MET A 378 10.88 4.35 -13.31
N ARG A 379 10.89 4.08 -14.63
CA ARG A 379 11.98 4.50 -15.51
C ARG A 379 12.14 6.03 -15.49
N TYR A 380 11.06 6.78 -15.67
CA TYR A 380 11.13 8.25 -15.69
C TYR A 380 11.41 8.87 -14.32
N LEU A 381 10.90 8.28 -13.23
CA LEU A 381 11.23 8.72 -11.86
C LEU A 381 12.71 8.48 -11.52
N LYS A 382 13.26 7.34 -11.94
CA LYS A 382 14.70 7.04 -11.81
C LYS A 382 15.55 8.01 -12.62
N GLU A 383 15.13 8.35 -13.84
CA GLU A 383 15.76 9.40 -14.65
C GLU A 383 15.65 10.81 -13.99
N ALA A 384 14.64 11.06 -13.17
CA ALA A 384 14.44 12.30 -12.40
C ALA A 384 15.26 12.40 -11.11
N GLY A 385 16.16 11.44 -10.86
CA GLY A 385 17.04 11.43 -9.70
C GLY A 385 16.37 10.92 -8.43
N GLU A 386 15.34 10.09 -8.54
CA GLU A 386 14.87 9.27 -7.42
C GLU A 386 15.67 7.97 -7.38
N GLU A 387 16.44 7.78 -6.30
CA GLU A 387 17.09 6.52 -5.99
C GLU A 387 16.05 5.59 -5.34
N PHE A 388 15.65 4.56 -6.07
CA PHE A 388 15.00 3.40 -5.47
C PHE A 388 16.09 2.42 -5.03
N GLU A 389 16.12 2.05 -3.75
CA GLU A 389 16.97 0.96 -3.27
C GLU A 389 16.50 -0.35 -3.93
N VAL A 390 17.15 -0.75 -5.03
CA VAL A 390 17.01 -2.11 -5.55
C VAL A 390 17.82 -3.02 -4.63
N LYS A 391 17.14 -3.73 -3.72
CA LYS A 391 17.78 -4.83 -2.98
C LYS A 391 18.07 -5.97 -3.94
N GLU A 392 19.34 -6.21 -4.27
CA GLU A 392 19.74 -7.44 -4.91
C GLU A 392 19.43 -8.64 -4.00
N LEU A 393 18.46 -9.47 -4.37
CA LEU A 393 18.21 -10.76 -3.74
C LEU A 393 19.27 -11.79 -4.18
N PRO A 394 19.68 -12.72 -3.29
CA PRO A 394 20.61 -13.78 -3.66
C PRO A 394 19.96 -14.71 -4.69
N LYS A 395 20.70 -15.00 -5.78
CA LYS A 395 20.29 -15.83 -6.91
C LYS A 395 19.85 -17.24 -6.45
N ALA A 396 18.56 -17.55 -6.57
CA ALA A 396 18.04 -18.91 -6.57
C ALA A 396 17.88 -19.42 -8.02
N PRO A 397 18.00 -20.74 -8.27
CA PRO A 397 18.30 -21.25 -9.61
C PRO A 397 17.15 -21.11 -10.59
N ALA A 398 17.53 -20.91 -11.85
CA ALA A 398 16.72 -20.48 -12.96
C ALA A 398 15.46 -21.34 -13.21
N ARG A 399 14.29 -20.71 -13.05
CA ARG A 399 13.13 -20.96 -13.90
C ARG A 399 12.55 -19.60 -14.32
N ARG A 400 12.33 -19.47 -15.63
CA ARG A 400 11.84 -18.27 -16.32
C ARG A 400 10.66 -17.62 -15.58
N ALA A 401 10.92 -16.49 -14.93
CA ALA A 401 9.93 -15.53 -14.48
C ALA A 401 10.47 -14.13 -14.81
N GLY A 402 9.67 -13.33 -15.50
CA GLY A 402 10.10 -12.10 -16.19
C GLY A 402 10.45 -10.91 -15.27
N PRO A 403 10.82 -9.77 -15.88
CA PRO A 403 11.33 -8.55 -15.22
C PRO A 403 10.37 -7.86 -14.24
N PHE A 404 9.16 -8.39 -14.08
CA PHE A 404 8.09 -7.83 -13.25
C PHE A 404 8.30 -8.03 -11.74
N LEU A 405 9.17 -8.96 -11.31
CA LEU A 405 9.39 -9.26 -9.88
C LEU A 405 10.24 -8.22 -9.15
N SER A 406 11.18 -7.54 -9.82
CA SER A 406 12.01 -6.48 -9.21
C SER A 406 11.29 -5.14 -9.10
N VAL A 407 10.21 -4.95 -9.87
CA VAL A 407 9.43 -3.72 -9.94
C VAL A 407 8.46 -3.61 -8.76
N PHE A 408 8.01 -4.74 -8.24
CA PHE A 408 7.10 -4.81 -7.10
C PHE A 408 7.75 -4.40 -5.76
N GLU A 409 9.06 -4.54 -5.60
CA GLU A 409 9.74 -4.28 -4.31
C GLU A 409 9.79 -2.78 -3.95
N GLY A 410 10.00 -1.89 -4.92
CA GLY A 410 10.05 -0.44 -4.67
C GLY A 410 8.68 0.16 -4.29
N PHE A 411 7.60 -0.43 -4.80
CA PHE A 411 6.22 -0.03 -4.45
C PHE A 411 5.72 -0.75 -3.19
N ALA A 412 6.12 -2.01 -3.01
CA ALA A 412 5.88 -2.76 -1.78
C ALA A 412 6.51 -2.05 -0.59
N GLU A 413 7.72 -1.48 -0.66
CA GLU A 413 8.30 -0.72 0.45
C GLU A 413 7.49 0.53 0.88
N LEU A 414 6.74 1.14 -0.05
CA LEU A 414 5.83 2.27 0.23
C LEU A 414 4.55 1.81 0.98
N PHE A 415 4.05 0.63 0.64
CA PHE A 415 2.89 0.00 1.29
C PHE A 415 3.28 -0.82 2.54
N SER A 416 4.52 -1.31 2.62
CA SER A 416 5.03 -2.25 3.61
C SER A 416 5.85 -1.57 4.72
N SER A 417 5.36 -0.46 5.27
CA SER A 417 5.92 0.09 6.53
C SER A 417 5.69 -0.81 7.77
N PHE A 418 5.43 -2.10 7.58
CA PHE A 418 5.68 -3.16 8.56
C PHE A 418 7.05 -3.78 8.24
N LYS A 419 8.11 -3.25 8.85
CA LYS A 419 9.48 -3.77 8.73
C LYS A 419 9.56 -5.24 9.17
N MET A 420 9.73 -6.17 8.22
CA MET A 420 10.33 -7.48 8.51
C MET A 420 11.84 -7.30 8.77
N LYS A 421 12.27 -7.54 10.00
CA LYS A 421 13.69 -7.83 10.28
C LYS A 421 14.01 -9.19 9.66
N LYS A 422 15.00 -9.23 8.74
CA LYS A 422 15.55 -10.48 8.19
C LYS A 422 16.06 -11.38 9.33
N VAL A 423 15.47 -12.56 9.47
CA VAL A 423 15.96 -13.64 10.33
C VAL A 423 16.97 -14.48 9.53
N PRO A 424 18.15 -14.82 10.08
CA PRO A 424 19.10 -15.71 9.42
C PRO A 424 18.52 -17.12 9.21
N MET A 425 18.87 -17.76 8.10
CA MET A 425 18.38 -19.09 7.72
C MET A 425 18.58 -20.13 8.83
N PRO A 426 17.59 -21.02 9.10
CA PRO A 426 17.69 -22.00 10.16
C PRO A 426 18.74 -23.06 9.84
N LYS A 427 19.74 -23.21 10.72
CA LYS A 427 20.64 -24.37 10.72
C LYS A 427 19.82 -25.64 10.98
N LYS A 428 20.14 -26.73 10.26
CA LYS A 428 19.50 -28.05 10.43
C LYS A 428 19.48 -28.43 11.91
N VAL A 429 18.28 -28.60 12.46
CA VAL A 429 18.05 -28.83 13.90
C VAL A 429 18.44 -30.27 14.25
N THR A 430 19.39 -30.43 15.16
CA THR A 430 19.88 -31.74 15.63
C THR A 430 18.86 -32.38 16.59
N LYS A 431 18.77 -33.72 16.68
CA LYS A 431 17.80 -34.42 17.56
C LYS A 431 17.89 -33.99 19.04
N THR A 432 19.08 -33.60 19.49
CA THR A 432 19.33 -33.03 20.83
C THR A 432 18.73 -31.64 21.03
N ASP A 433 18.65 -30.82 19.98
CA ASP A 433 18.06 -29.47 20.04
C ASP A 433 16.54 -29.54 20.07
N ILE A 434 15.95 -30.55 19.42
CA ILE A 434 14.51 -30.86 19.50
C ILE A 434 14.12 -31.30 20.92
N MET A 435 14.94 -32.14 21.56
CA MET A 435 14.69 -32.58 22.93
C MET A 435 14.86 -31.42 23.94
N ARG A 436 15.89 -30.59 23.76
CA ARG A 436 16.10 -29.38 24.58
C ARG A 436 14.98 -28.36 24.39
N SER A 437 14.48 -28.15 23.17
CA SER A 437 13.38 -27.24 22.90
C SER A 437 12.04 -27.78 23.45
N ALA A 438 11.82 -29.09 23.42
CA ALA A 438 10.65 -29.72 24.04
C ALA A 438 10.67 -29.59 25.57
N ILE A 439 11.82 -29.81 26.20
CA ILE A 439 12.00 -29.62 27.65
C ILE A 439 11.81 -28.14 28.01
N ALA A 440 12.42 -27.23 27.25
CA ALA A 440 12.26 -25.78 27.44
C ALA A 440 10.79 -25.35 27.29
N ARG A 441 10.06 -25.90 26.31
CA ARG A 441 8.62 -25.66 26.13
C ARG A 441 7.81 -26.16 27.32
N SER A 442 8.04 -27.40 27.78
CA SER A 442 7.34 -27.93 28.96
C SER A 442 7.63 -27.15 30.24
N SER A 443 8.87 -26.67 30.42
CA SER A 443 9.26 -25.86 31.57
C SER A 443 8.61 -24.48 31.51
N ALA A 444 8.57 -23.86 30.33
CA ALA A 444 7.88 -22.59 30.13
C ALA A 444 6.38 -22.73 30.37
N GLU A 445 5.74 -23.81 29.89
CA GLU A 445 4.32 -24.08 30.14
C GLU A 445 4.01 -24.23 31.64
N GLN A 446 4.82 -24.97 32.39
CA GLN A 446 4.64 -25.14 33.83
C GLN A 446 4.80 -23.82 34.59
N ALA A 447 5.81 -23.02 34.22
CA ALA A 447 6.02 -21.70 34.82
C ALA A 447 4.83 -20.76 34.56
N VAL A 448 4.36 -20.69 33.30
CA VAL A 448 3.20 -19.87 32.92
C VAL A 448 1.95 -20.31 33.66
N LYS A 449 1.70 -21.62 33.78
CA LYS A 449 0.54 -22.16 34.51
C LYS A 449 0.53 -21.69 35.96
N LYS A 450 1.69 -21.74 36.63
CA LYS A 450 1.81 -21.29 38.02
C LYS A 450 1.53 -19.79 38.14
N THR A 451 2.15 -18.97 37.30
CA THR A 451 1.95 -17.51 37.33
C THR A 451 0.50 -17.15 36.99
N MET A 452 -0.10 -17.79 35.98
CA MET A 452 -1.50 -17.56 35.61
C MET A 452 -2.48 -17.98 36.71
N TRP A 453 -2.21 -19.08 37.42
CA TRP A 453 -3.00 -19.47 38.59
C TRP A 453 -2.90 -18.42 39.70
N THR A 454 -1.71 -17.88 39.97
CA THR A 454 -1.54 -16.81 40.97
C THR A 454 -2.33 -15.56 40.60
N VAL A 455 -2.31 -15.15 39.32
CA VAL A 455 -3.13 -14.03 38.81
C VAL A 455 -4.61 -14.31 39.06
N TYR A 456 -5.09 -15.50 38.68
CA TYR A 456 -6.48 -15.92 38.84
C TYR A 456 -6.92 -15.95 40.31
N ASP A 457 -6.13 -16.57 41.19
CA ASP A 457 -6.44 -16.72 42.61
C ASP A 457 -6.42 -15.36 43.34
N HIS A 458 -5.45 -14.50 43.04
CA HIS A 458 -5.38 -13.17 43.64
C HIS A 458 -6.51 -12.26 43.14
N PHE A 459 -6.88 -12.36 41.86
CA PHE A 459 -8.01 -11.60 41.33
C PHE A 459 -9.30 -11.96 42.08
N LYS A 460 -9.57 -13.26 42.23
CA LYS A 460 -10.74 -13.80 42.95
C LYS A 460 -10.76 -13.49 44.45
N LYS A 461 -9.59 -13.23 45.05
CA LYS A 461 -9.51 -12.84 46.47
C LYS A 461 -9.78 -11.36 46.71
N GLN A 462 -9.54 -10.53 45.70
CA GLN A 462 -9.69 -9.08 45.79
C GLN A 462 -11.05 -8.58 45.27
N HIS A 463 -11.67 -9.32 44.36
CA HIS A 463 -12.99 -9.08 43.78
C HIS A 463 -13.85 -10.31 44.02
#